data_AF-A0A7S2AGC6-F1
#
_entry.id   AF-A0A7S2AGC6-F1
#
_cell.length_a   1.000
_cell.length_b   1.000
_cell.length_c   1.000
_cell.angle_alpha   90.00
_cell.angle_beta   90.00
_cell.angle_gamma   90.00
#
_symmetry.space_group_name_H-M   'P 1'
#
loop_
_entity.id
_entity.type
_entity.pdbx_description
1 polymer ?
#
loop_
_entity_poly.entity_id
_entity_poly.type
_entity_poly.pdbx_seq_one_letter_code
_entity_poly.pdbx_strand_id
1 'polypeptide(L)'
;IRSASFAYWKGQIAPYSRSSEVVSSMDIFPTLSRLAGLQLPTDRVYDGRDMTKVLLSAAGRSEHKFLFFYGGCGTQVITKENHPSAVRHGRWKAHFCTGPGLGG
;
A
#
# COMPACT_ATOMS: atom_id res chain seq x y z
N ILE A 1 -1.18 -5.42 -7.86
CA ILE A 1 0.04 -4.90 -8.51
C ILE A 1 1.22 -5.03 -7.54
N ARG A 2 2.46 -5.00 -8.01
CA ARG A 2 3.68 -4.90 -7.19
C ARG A 2 4.62 -3.89 -7.87
N SER A 3 5.38 -3.16 -7.08
CA SER A 3 6.40 -2.22 -7.57
C SER A 3 7.71 -2.46 -6.82
N ALA A 4 8.82 -1.98 -7.39
CA ALA A 4 10.08 -1.89 -6.66
C ALA A 4 9.97 -0.80 -5.57
N SER A 5 10.55 -1.04 -4.40
CA SER A 5 10.47 -0.11 -3.28
C SER A 5 11.75 -0.19 -2.44
N PHE A 6 12.40 0.95 -2.27
CA PHE A 6 13.62 1.12 -1.50
C PHE A 6 13.51 2.38 -0.65
N ALA A 7 14.04 2.35 0.57
CA ALA A 7 14.10 3.50 1.46
C ALA A 7 15.50 3.61 2.06
N TYR A 8 15.97 4.85 2.25
CA TYR A 8 17.29 5.14 2.81
C TYR A 8 17.19 6.29 3.81
N TRP A 9 17.67 6.04 5.03
CA TRP A 9 17.83 7.07 6.04
C TRP A 9 19.01 6.71 6.94
N LYS A 10 20.12 7.42 6.76
CA LYS A 10 21.36 7.18 7.48
C LYS A 10 21.15 7.26 9.00
N GLY A 11 21.57 6.21 9.71
CA GLY A 11 21.46 6.12 11.18
C GLY A 11 20.06 5.80 11.72
N GLN A 12 19.05 5.68 10.86
CA GLN A 12 17.67 5.37 11.26
C GLN A 12 17.20 4.05 10.64
N ILE A 13 17.32 3.89 9.33
CA ILE A 13 17.03 2.63 8.64
C ILE A 13 18.29 1.78 8.64
N ALA A 14 18.18 0.55 9.14
CA ALA A 14 19.28 -0.40 9.15
C ALA A 14 19.75 -0.69 7.69
N PRO A 15 21.05 -0.57 7.40
CA PRO A 15 21.57 -0.74 6.04
C PRO A 15 21.33 -2.17 5.55
N TYR A 16 21.01 -2.30 4.26
CA TYR A 16 20.76 -3.59 3.58
C TYR A 16 19.67 -4.46 4.21
N SER A 17 18.83 -3.90 5.07
CA SER A 17 17.69 -4.59 5.66
C SER A 17 16.59 -4.86 4.62
N ARG A 18 15.73 -5.83 4.92
CA ARG A 18 14.61 -6.24 4.07
C ARG A 18 13.37 -6.43 4.92
N SER A 19 12.22 -6.04 4.38
CA SER A 19 10.91 -6.36 4.95
C SER A 19 10.05 -7.03 3.89
N SER A 20 9.30 -8.06 4.30
CA SER A 20 8.30 -8.75 3.48
C SER A 20 6.88 -8.26 3.76
N GLU A 21 6.74 -7.24 4.61
CA GLU A 21 5.46 -6.63 4.93
C GLU A 21 4.84 -5.97 3.70
N VAL A 22 3.52 -6.03 3.62
CA VAL A 22 2.77 -5.45 2.52
C VAL A 22 2.48 -4.00 2.84
N VAL A 23 2.99 -3.10 2.00
CA VAL A 23 2.77 -1.65 2.10
C VAL A 23 2.13 -1.11 0.82
N SER A 24 1.59 0.10 0.89
CA SER A 24 1.00 0.85 -0.21
C SER A 24 1.81 2.10 -0.52
N SER A 25 1.78 2.58 -1.77
CA SER A 25 2.31 3.90 -2.09
C SER A 25 1.61 5.03 -1.32
N MET A 26 0.35 4.81 -0.93
CA MET A 26 -0.43 5.75 -0.10
C MET A 26 0.14 5.90 1.32
N ASP A 27 0.95 4.95 1.80
CA ASP A 27 1.53 4.98 3.14
C ASP A 27 2.62 6.06 3.28
N ILE A 28 3.18 6.54 2.17
CA ILE A 28 4.22 7.58 2.17
C ILE A 28 3.69 8.86 2.84
N PHE A 29 2.47 9.26 2.50
CA PHE A 29 1.86 10.50 3.02
C PHE A 29 1.70 10.53 4.56
N PRO A 30 1.00 9.58 5.20
CA PRO A 30 0.86 9.57 6.66
C PRO A 30 2.19 9.33 7.38
N THR A 31 3.09 8.52 6.80
CA THR A 31 4.41 8.25 7.39
C THR A 31 5.27 9.51 7.45
N LEU A 32 5.41 10.23 6.33
CA LEU A 32 6.19 11.47 6.29
C LEU A 32 5.56 12.56 7.16
N SER A 33 4.23 12.66 7.19
CA SER A 33 3.52 13.62 8.05
C SER A 33 3.86 13.38 9.53
N ARG A 34 3.81 12.11 9.98
CA ARG A 34 4.19 11.74 11.35
C ARG A 34 5.66 12.05 11.65
N LEU A 35 6.57 11.69 10.75
CA LEU A 35 8.01 11.93 10.93
C LEU A 35 8.34 13.43 10.98
N ALA A 36 7.55 14.27 10.30
CA ALA A 36 7.65 15.72 10.37
C ALA A 36 6.98 16.33 11.62
N GLY A 37 6.37 15.52 12.50
CA GLY A 37 5.63 16.00 13.67
C GLY A 37 4.30 16.67 13.33
N LEU A 38 3.77 16.45 12.13
CA LEU A 38 2.50 17.02 11.68
C LEU A 38 1.33 16.11 12.05
N GLN A 39 0.21 16.73 12.41
CA GLN A 39 -1.06 16.03 12.60
C GLN A 39 -1.85 16.04 11.29
N LEU A 40 -2.41 14.90 10.93
CA LEU A 40 -3.30 14.82 9.77
C LEU A 40 -4.67 15.43 10.10
N PRO A 41 -5.30 16.12 9.13
CA PRO A 41 -6.70 16.52 9.24
C PRO A 41 -7.61 15.34 9.63
N THR A 42 -8.55 15.57 10.55
CA THR A 42 -9.49 14.53 11.00
C THR A 42 -10.84 14.58 10.27
N ASP A 43 -10.94 15.41 9.24
CA ASP A 43 -12.16 15.64 8.44
C ASP A 43 -12.31 14.63 7.28
N ARG A 44 -11.33 13.74 7.11
CA ARG A 44 -11.31 12.75 6.02
C ARG A 44 -10.67 11.44 6.43
N VAL A 45 -10.99 10.40 5.68
CA VAL A 45 -10.39 9.07 5.83
C VAL A 45 -9.14 8.98 4.98
N TYR A 46 -8.10 8.34 5.52
CA TYR A 46 -6.89 8.00 4.79
C TYR A 46 -6.76 6.48 4.70
N ASP A 47 -6.60 5.98 3.47
CA ASP A 47 -6.30 4.56 3.25
C ASP A 47 -4.85 4.23 3.61
N GLY A 48 -3.94 5.19 3.45
CA GLY A 48 -2.54 5.06 3.84
C GLY A 48 -2.38 4.85 5.33
N ARG A 49 -1.39 4.05 5.72
CA ARG A 49 -1.02 3.78 7.10
C ARG A 49 0.42 4.20 7.38
N ASP A 50 0.71 4.56 8.62
CA ASP A 50 2.07 4.88 9.03
C ASP A 50 2.95 3.62 8.98
N MET A 51 3.96 3.63 8.10
CA MET A 51 4.91 2.54 7.93
C MET A 51 6.21 2.75 8.71
N THR A 52 6.28 3.72 9.65
CA THR A 52 7.48 3.99 10.46
C THR A 52 8.00 2.72 11.15
N LYS A 53 7.12 1.87 11.68
CA LYS A 53 7.52 0.59 12.30
C LYS A 53 8.20 -0.33 11.29
N VAL A 54 7.67 -0.41 10.06
CA VAL A 54 8.23 -1.24 8.97
C VAL A 54 9.61 -0.72 8.53
N LEU A 55 9.81 0.60 8.54
CA LEU A 55 11.08 1.22 8.15
C LEU A 55 12.16 1.10 9.24
N LEU A 56 11.79 1.28 10.50
CA LEU A 56 12.74 1.48 11.60
C LEU A 56 12.90 0.28 12.52
N SER A 57 12.10 -0.78 12.36
CA SER A 57 12.18 -2.01 13.17
C SER A 57 12.26 -3.26 12.32
N ALA A 58 13.21 -4.14 12.62
CA ALA A 58 13.35 -5.44 11.95
C ALA A 58 12.12 -6.36 12.13
N ALA A 59 11.39 -6.20 13.23
CA ALA A 59 10.14 -6.91 13.50
C ALA A 59 8.89 -6.06 13.22
N GLY A 60 9.06 -4.92 12.55
CA GLY A 60 7.98 -4.03 12.17
C GLY A 60 6.94 -4.74 11.31
N ARG A 61 5.66 -4.53 11.65
CA ARG A 61 4.52 -5.07 10.91
C ARG A 61 3.76 -3.95 10.24
N SER A 62 3.24 -4.23 9.05
CA SER A 62 2.30 -3.34 8.38
C SER A 62 0.99 -3.27 9.16
N GLU A 63 0.39 -2.09 9.20
CA GLU A 63 -0.93 -1.90 9.81
C GLU A 63 -2.07 -2.25 8.83
N HIS A 64 -1.74 -2.62 7.59
CA HIS A 64 -2.71 -3.07 6.60
C HIS A 64 -3.18 -4.49 6.88
N LYS A 65 -4.45 -4.64 7.27
CA LYS A 65 -5.15 -5.93 7.22
C LYS A 65 -5.59 -6.29 5.80
N PHE A 66 -6.01 -5.29 5.03
CA PHE A 66 -6.50 -5.45 3.66
C PHE A 66 -5.89 -4.37 2.76
N LEU A 67 -5.61 -4.73 1.51
CA LEU A 67 -5.32 -3.76 0.45
C LEU A 67 -6.23 -4.04 -0.74
N PHE A 68 -6.91 -2.99 -1.18
CA PHE A 68 -7.79 -3.01 -2.33
C PHE A 68 -7.04 -2.57 -3.58
N PHE A 69 -7.30 -3.26 -4.68
CA PHE A 69 -6.78 -2.92 -6.00
C PHE A 69 -7.98 -2.52 -6.84
N TYR A 70 -7.90 -1.33 -7.42
CA TYR A 70 -8.92 -0.79 -8.32
C TYR A 70 -8.37 -0.79 -9.74
N GLY A 71 -9.28 -0.80 -10.71
CA GLY A 71 -8.96 -0.80 -12.13
C GLY A 71 -8.61 -2.18 -12.69
N GLY A 72 -8.70 -2.28 -14.01
CA GLY A 72 -8.60 -3.53 -14.76
C GLY A 72 -9.91 -4.32 -14.68
N CYS A 73 -10.52 -4.52 -15.85
CA CYS A 73 -11.36 -5.61 -16.34
C CYS A 73 -12.18 -5.07 -17.52
N GLY A 74 -11.74 -5.41 -18.72
CA GLY A 74 -12.22 -4.82 -19.96
C GLY A 74 -13.67 -5.17 -20.26
N THR A 75 -14.56 -4.25 -19.95
CA THR A 75 -15.46 -3.64 -20.93
C THR A 75 -15.90 -2.32 -20.32
N GLN A 76 -15.96 -1.29 -21.15
CA GLN A 76 -16.62 -0.06 -20.77
C GLN A 76 -18.09 -0.34 -20.51
N VAL A 77 -18.42 -0.70 -19.27
CA VAL A 77 -19.57 -0.10 -18.63
C VAL A 77 -19.01 0.50 -17.36
N ILE A 78 -18.71 1.80 -17.46
CA ILE A 78 -18.80 2.69 -16.32
C ILE A 78 -20.27 2.59 -15.85
N THR A 79 -20.64 1.49 -15.21
CA THR A 79 -21.61 1.60 -14.13
C THR A 79 -20.88 2.45 -13.12
N LYS A 80 -21.57 3.42 -12.53
CA LYS A 80 -21.02 4.54 -11.74
C LYS A 80 -20.24 4.11 -10.48
N GLU A 81 -19.91 2.83 -10.33
CA GLU A 81 -19.42 2.21 -9.13
C GLU A 81 -18.00 1.69 -9.35
N ASN A 82 -17.03 2.40 -8.79
CA ASN A 82 -15.61 2.06 -8.82
C ASN A 82 -15.34 0.92 -7.85
N HIS A 83 -15.66 -0.31 -8.25
CA HIS A 83 -15.47 -1.51 -7.42
C HIS A 83 -14.01 -2.00 -7.44
N PRO A 84 -13.51 -2.62 -6.36
CA PRO A 84 -12.19 -3.22 -6.34
C PRO A 84 -12.14 -4.43 -7.28
N SER A 85 -11.16 -4.48 -8.19
CA SER A 85 -10.91 -5.63 -9.05
C SER A 85 -10.27 -6.80 -8.30
N ALA A 86 -9.56 -6.50 -7.20
CA ALA A 86 -8.99 -7.49 -6.31
C ALA A 86 -8.80 -6.95 -4.88
N VAL A 87 -8.68 -7.86 -3.92
CA VAL A 87 -8.29 -7.54 -2.54
C VAL A 87 -7.18 -8.48 -2.08
N ARG A 88 -6.21 -7.97 -1.32
CA ARG A 88 -5.16 -8.76 -0.65
C ARG A 88 -5.39 -8.75 0.85
N HIS A 89 -5.29 -9.94 1.46
CA HIS A 89 -5.31 -10.15 2.90
C HIS A 89 -4.16 -11.08 3.29
N GLY A 90 -3.10 -10.52 3.88
CA GLY A 90 -1.88 -11.26 4.19
C GLY A 90 -1.28 -11.97 2.97
N ARG A 91 -1.28 -13.31 3.01
CA ARG A 91 -0.74 -14.16 1.94
C ARG A 91 -1.71 -14.36 0.77
N TRP A 92 -2.98 -14.03 0.95
CA TRP A 92 -4.04 -14.33 0.00
C TRP A 92 -4.39 -13.11 -0.85
N LYS A 93 -4.80 -13.35 -2.09
CA LYS A 93 -5.35 -12.33 -2.97
C LYS A 93 -6.57 -12.89 -3.71
N ALA A 94 -7.74 -12.30 -3.46
CA ALA A 94 -8.95 -12.61 -4.19
C ALA A 94 -9.07 -11.67 -5.39
N HIS A 95 -9.38 -12.23 -6.56
CA HIS A 95 -9.65 -11.49 -7.78
C HIS A 95 -11.15 -11.57 -8.04
N PHE A 96 -11.83 -10.44 -8.08
CA PHE A 96 -13.26 -10.36 -8.43
C PHE A 96 -13.44 -10.29 -9.94
N CYS A 97 -12.41 -9.83 -10.64
CA CYS A 97 -12.35 -9.88 -12.09
C CYS A 97 -10.89 -9.96 -12.56
N THR A 98 -10.69 -10.40 -13.81
CA THR A 98 -9.38 -10.45 -14.47
C THR A 98 -9.49 -9.95 -15.91
N GLY A 99 -8.41 -9.39 -16.44
CA GLY A 99 -8.30 -9.00 -17.85
C GLY A 99 -7.01 -9.53 -18.48
N PRO A 100 -6.84 -9.41 -19.81
CA PRO A 100 -5.61 -9.81 -20.48
C PRO A 100 -4.40 -9.05 -19.91
N GLY A 101 -3.24 -9.70 -19.97
CA GLY A 101 -1.98 -9.08 -19.55
C GLY A 101 -1.55 -7.96 -20.50
N LEU A 102 -0.54 -7.19 -20.10
CA LEU A 102 0.04 -6.12 -20.95
C LEU A 102 0.73 -6.64 -22.24
N GLY A 103 0.67 -7.95 -22.51
CA GLY A 103 1.25 -8.61 -23.68
C GLY A 103 0.26 -9.31 -24.61
N GLY A 104 -1.07 -9.18 -24.38
CA GLY A 104 -2.11 -9.92 -25.10
C GLY A 104 -2.50 -11.20 -24.40
#